data_AF-A0A9X8WLI9-F1
#
_entry.id   AF-A0A9X8WLI9-F1
#
_cell.length_a   1.000
_cell.length_b   1.000
_cell.length_c   1.000
_cell.angle_alpha   90.00
_cell.angle_beta   90.00
_cell.angle_gamma   90.00
#
_symmetry.space_group_name_H-M   'P 1'
#
loop_
_entity.id
_entity.type
_entity.pdbx_description
1 polymer ?
#
loop_
_entity_poly.entity_id
_entity_poly.type
_entity_poly.pdbx_seq_one_letter_code
_entity_poly.pdbx_strand_id
1 'polypeptide(L)'
;MNDTPIGKWVRAWGFHETKISENGYPSRKELELISSNHPIILRRACGHISVVNSNALEIAGIDVHTQDSEGGLLVRDEAGVPTGVLIENAQIPFYEFAYYTHDELLQGLMMASNDFIASGITSIHDAGVSSPENFSVMQKAVRNGKVQVRTY
;
A
#
# COMPACT_ATOMS: atom_id res chain seq x y z
N MET A 1 -15.81 6.25 -1.96
CA MET A 1 -15.30 4.88 -1.74
C MET A 1 -16.46 3.87 -1.82
N ASN A 2 -17.29 3.92 -2.87
CA ASN A 2 -18.55 3.15 -2.87
C ASN A 2 -18.44 1.75 -3.48
N ASP A 3 -17.28 1.38 -4.04
CA ASP A 3 -17.12 0.12 -4.79
C ASP A 3 -16.18 -0.89 -4.10
N THR A 4 -15.54 -0.52 -2.98
CA THR A 4 -14.65 -1.45 -2.23
C THR A 4 -15.49 -2.31 -1.28
N PRO A 5 -15.46 -3.65 -1.38
CA PRO A 5 -16.20 -4.51 -0.45
C PRO A 5 -15.72 -4.35 1.00
N ILE A 6 -16.64 -4.39 1.96
CA ILE A 6 -16.34 -4.25 3.40
C ILE A 6 -15.19 -5.17 3.82
N GLY A 7 -14.26 -4.65 4.62
CA GLY A 7 -13.08 -5.39 5.10
C GLY A 7 -11.94 -5.51 4.08
N LYS A 8 -12.12 -5.11 2.82
CA LYS A 8 -11.01 -5.07 1.85
C LYS A 8 -10.12 -3.84 2.07
N TRP A 9 -8.83 -4.02 1.79
CA TRP A 9 -7.81 -3.00 1.96
C TRP A 9 -7.99 -1.80 1.02
N VAL A 10 -7.97 -0.61 1.61
CA VAL A 10 -7.82 0.65 0.89
C VAL A 10 -6.35 1.07 0.96
N ARG A 11 -5.73 1.20 -0.21
CA ARG A 11 -4.31 1.53 -0.35
C ARG A 11 -4.20 2.84 -1.12
N ALA A 12 -3.36 3.74 -0.62
CA ALA A 12 -3.08 5.00 -1.27
C ALA A 12 -1.60 5.36 -1.12
N TRP A 13 -1.07 6.15 -2.07
CA TRP A 13 0.32 6.57 -2.09
C TRP A 13 0.46 8.02 -2.56
N GLY A 14 1.53 8.67 -2.13
CA GLY A 14 1.97 9.94 -2.70
C GLY A 14 1.56 11.19 -1.91
N PHE A 15 1.01 11.03 -0.70
CA PHE A 15 0.76 12.18 0.16
C PHE A 15 2.08 12.83 0.61
N HIS A 16 2.00 14.13 0.89
CA HIS A 16 3.10 14.92 1.41
C HIS A 16 2.55 15.82 2.53
N GLU A 17 3.12 15.73 3.72
CA GLU A 17 2.68 16.42 4.94
C GLU A 17 2.63 17.94 4.78
N THR A 18 3.53 18.52 4.00
CA THR A 18 3.55 19.96 3.71
C THR A 18 2.38 20.44 2.86
N LYS A 19 1.61 19.52 2.27
CA LYS A 19 0.38 19.83 1.52
C LYS A 19 -0.88 19.63 2.36
N ILE A 20 -0.73 19.23 3.62
CA ILE A 20 -1.85 19.02 4.56
C ILE A 20 -2.00 20.30 5.39
N SER A 21 -3.22 20.81 5.48
CA SER A 21 -3.54 22.11 6.09
C SER A 21 -3.07 22.27 7.54
N GLU A 22 -2.99 21.16 8.28
CA GLU A 22 -2.60 21.15 9.69
C GLU A 22 -1.08 20.98 9.91
N ASN A 23 -0.28 20.88 8.83
CA ASN A 23 1.17 20.60 8.87
C ASN A 23 1.52 19.37 9.72
N GLY A 24 1.55 18.19 9.10
CA GLY A 24 1.91 16.97 9.79
C GLY A 24 1.49 15.72 9.04
N TYR A 25 1.73 14.56 9.64
CA TYR A 25 1.18 13.31 9.13
C TYR A 25 -0.30 13.22 9.49
N PRO A 26 -1.15 12.66 8.60
CA PRO A 26 -2.48 12.24 8.99
C PRO A 26 -2.40 11.34 10.22
N SER A 27 -3.39 11.46 11.09
CA SER A 27 -3.60 10.59 12.23
C SER A 27 -4.47 9.40 11.85
N ARG A 28 -4.36 8.31 12.61
CA ARG A 28 -5.31 7.19 12.57
C ARG A 28 -6.78 7.66 12.65
N LYS A 29 -7.07 8.65 13.50
CA LYS A 29 -8.43 9.18 13.69
C LYS A 29 -8.97 9.86 12.43
N GLU A 30 -8.13 10.58 11.69
CA GLU A 30 -8.53 11.18 10.42
C GLU A 30 -8.79 10.10 9.35
N LEU A 31 -8.01 9.01 9.34
CA LEU A 31 -8.29 7.89 8.46
C LEU A 31 -9.59 7.15 8.83
N GLU A 32 -9.97 7.12 10.11
CA GLU A 32 -11.26 6.58 10.55
C GLU A 32 -12.45 7.41 10.04
N LEU A 33 -12.29 8.74 9.90
CA LEU A 33 -13.32 9.60 9.28
C LEU A 33 -13.58 9.23 7.81
N ILE A 34 -12.59 8.67 7.13
CA ILE A 34 -12.71 8.16 5.76
C ILE A 34 -13.44 6.81 5.77
N SER A 35 -13.02 5.88 6.64
CA SER A 35 -13.72 4.62 6.86
C SER A 35 -13.27 3.91 8.14
N SER A 36 -14.25 3.43 8.91
CA SER A 36 -14.07 2.47 10.01
C SER A 36 -14.31 1.01 9.60
N ASN A 37 -14.69 0.75 8.35
CA ASN A 37 -15.08 -0.59 7.85
C ASN A 37 -14.00 -1.24 6.98
N HIS A 38 -12.93 -0.50 6.68
CA HIS A 38 -11.84 -0.96 5.82
C HIS A 38 -10.51 -0.75 6.54
N PRO A 39 -9.56 -1.69 6.47
CA PRO A 39 -8.17 -1.37 6.81
C PRO A 39 -7.60 -0.42 5.75
N ILE A 40 -6.95 0.64 6.22
CA ILE A 40 -6.39 1.70 5.37
C ILE A 40 -4.88 1.74 5.60
N ILE A 41 -4.12 1.78 4.51
CA ILE A 41 -2.71 2.17 4.52
C ILE A 41 -2.47 3.28 3.50
N LEU A 42 -1.94 4.40 3.99
CA LEU A 42 -1.58 5.56 3.20
C LEU A 42 -0.06 5.76 3.27
N ARG A 43 0.63 5.58 2.15
CA ARG A 43 2.09 5.66 2.09
C ARG A 43 2.55 7.03 1.57
N ARG A 44 3.52 7.64 2.25
CA ARG A 44 4.10 8.93 1.90
C ARG A 44 4.84 8.86 0.57
N ALA A 45 4.96 9.99 -0.12
CA ALA A 45 5.69 10.11 -1.39
C ALA A 45 7.13 9.55 -1.35
N CYS A 46 7.86 9.64 -0.24
CA CYS A 46 9.21 9.05 -0.14
C CYS A 46 9.23 7.54 0.00
N GLY A 47 8.11 6.92 0.38
CA GLY A 47 8.02 5.48 0.64
C GLY A 47 8.46 5.02 2.04
N HIS A 48 9.13 5.85 2.84
CA HIS A 48 9.66 5.51 4.19
C HIS A 48 8.68 5.75 5.34
N ILE A 49 7.50 6.30 5.05
CA ILE A 49 6.48 6.60 6.06
C ILE A 49 5.12 6.14 5.57
N SER A 50 4.37 5.48 6.45
CA SER A 50 2.97 5.10 6.22
C SER A 50 2.11 5.58 7.38
N VAL A 51 0.83 5.83 7.09
CA VAL A 51 -0.21 6.05 8.09
C VAL A 51 -1.27 4.98 7.94
N VAL A 52 -1.68 4.37 9.05
CA VAL A 52 -2.70 3.32 9.09
C VAL A 52 -3.82 3.66 10.07
N ASN A 53 -5.03 3.12 9.82
CA ASN A 53 -6.14 3.20 10.78
C ASN A 53 -6.11 2.05 11.79
N SER A 54 -7.06 2.01 12.73
CA SER A 54 -7.10 0.98 13.79
C SER A 54 -7.34 -0.41 13.25
N ASN A 55 -8.19 -0.55 12.24
CA ASN A 55 -8.43 -1.84 11.61
C ASN A 55 -7.13 -2.45 11.07
N ALA A 56 -6.27 -1.62 10.47
CA ALA A 56 -4.97 -2.06 10.00
C ALA A 56 -4.01 -2.41 11.16
N LEU A 57 -4.00 -1.63 12.26
CA LEU A 57 -3.21 -1.97 13.45
C LEU A 57 -3.66 -3.30 14.08
N GLU A 58 -4.97 -3.50 14.20
CA GLU A 58 -5.57 -4.72 14.75
C GLU A 58 -5.23 -5.95 13.90
N ILE A 59 -5.35 -5.86 12.57
CA ILE A 59 -4.97 -6.94 11.66
C ILE A 59 -3.48 -7.29 11.79
N ALA A 60 -2.63 -6.27 11.98
CA ALA A 60 -1.19 -6.45 12.18
C ALA A 60 -0.82 -6.89 13.62
N GLY A 61 -1.79 -7.02 14.53
CA GLY A 61 -1.56 -7.39 15.92
C GLY A 61 -0.78 -6.34 16.72
N ILE A 62 -0.88 -5.06 16.33
CA ILE A 62 -0.16 -3.95 16.96
C ILE A 62 -1.05 -3.26 18.00
N ASP A 63 -0.51 -3.12 19.20
CA ASP A 63 -1.16 -2.53 20.37
C ASP A 63 -0.22 -1.56 21.13
N VAL A 64 -0.66 -1.11 22.30
CA VAL A 64 0.10 -0.20 23.17
C VAL A 64 1.38 -0.83 23.76
N HIS A 65 1.49 -2.16 23.79
CA HIS A 65 2.64 -2.89 24.34
C HIS A 65 3.67 -3.27 23.27
N THR A 66 3.26 -3.20 22.00
CA THR A 66 4.12 -3.45 20.85
C THR A 66 5.36 -2.55 20.91
N GLN A 67 6.53 -3.16 20.80
CA GLN A 67 7.81 -2.44 20.78
C GLN A 67 8.14 -1.94 19.38
N ASP A 68 9.01 -0.94 19.29
CA ASP A 68 9.53 -0.51 18.01
C ASP A 68 10.41 -1.61 17.39
N SER A 69 10.26 -1.83 16.08
CA SER A 69 11.12 -2.73 15.32
C SER A 69 12.53 -2.14 15.21
N GLU A 70 13.56 -2.98 15.13
CA GLU A 70 14.91 -2.51 14.80
C GLU A 70 14.90 -1.68 13.51
N GLY A 71 15.44 -0.46 13.55
CA GLY A 71 15.45 0.46 12.41
C GLY A 71 14.07 1.01 12.02
N GLY A 72 13.07 0.93 12.89
CA GLY A 72 11.74 1.50 12.66
C GLY A 72 11.20 2.20 13.90
N LEU A 73 10.19 3.05 13.71
CA LEU A 73 9.52 3.77 14.80
C LEU A 73 8.00 3.70 14.61
N LEU A 74 7.32 3.17 15.63
CA LEU A 74 5.87 3.27 15.76
C LEU A 74 5.56 4.55 16.56
N VAL A 75 5.08 5.59 15.89
CA VAL A 75 4.80 6.86 16.58
C VAL A 75 3.64 6.68 17.55
N ARG A 76 3.83 7.15 18.78
CA ARG A 76 2.84 7.14 19.86
C ARG A 76 2.50 8.56 20.27
N ASP A 77 1.28 8.76 20.75
CA ASP A 77 0.85 10.03 21.36
C ASP A 77 1.38 10.17 22.80
N GLU A 78 1.02 11.28 23.46
CA GLU A 78 1.42 11.56 24.86
C GLU A 78 0.92 10.50 25.86
N ALA A 79 -0.13 9.75 25.52
CA ALA A 79 -0.67 8.67 26.34
C ALA A 79 -0.01 7.31 26.03
N GLY A 80 0.95 7.27 25.10
CA GLY A 80 1.61 6.04 24.68
C GLY A 80 0.79 5.22 23.67
N VAL A 81 -0.29 5.76 23.11
CA VAL A 81 -1.14 5.05 22.15
C VAL A 81 -0.58 5.21 20.73
N PRO A 82 -0.45 4.12 19.94
CA PRO A 82 -0.04 4.21 18.55
C PRO A 82 -0.92 5.15 17.73
N THR A 83 -0.30 6.15 17.09
CA THR A 83 -0.98 7.16 16.27
C THR A 83 -1.36 6.63 14.89
N GLY A 84 -0.82 5.47 14.51
CA GLY A 84 -0.90 4.90 13.17
C GLY A 84 0.21 5.36 12.23
N VAL A 85 1.09 6.29 12.64
CA VAL A 85 2.24 6.69 11.83
C VAL A 85 3.39 5.70 12.04
N LEU A 86 3.87 5.14 10.93
CA LEU A 86 4.89 4.09 10.84
C LEU A 86 6.08 4.64 10.06
N ILE A 87 7.27 4.58 10.65
CA ILE A 87 8.50 5.09 10.06
C ILE A 87 9.47 3.92 9.84
N GLU A 88 10.06 3.87 8.64
CA GLU A 88 11.04 2.87 8.21
C GLU A 88 10.54 1.42 8.43
N ASN A 89 11.26 0.60 9.21
CA ASN A 89 10.94 -0.82 9.38
C ASN A 89 9.60 -1.08 10.10
N ALA A 90 9.02 -0.07 10.77
CA ALA A 90 7.70 -0.21 11.39
C ALA A 90 6.57 -0.43 10.37
N GLN A 91 6.83 -0.17 9.08
CA GLN A 91 5.88 -0.43 7.99
C GLN A 91 5.83 -1.91 7.58
N ILE A 92 6.90 -2.67 7.84
CA ILE A 92 7.11 -4.03 7.29
C ILE A 92 5.98 -4.99 7.66
N PRO A 93 5.50 -5.06 8.92
CA PRO A 93 4.42 -5.99 9.30
C PRO A 93 3.16 -5.84 8.45
N PHE A 94 2.92 -4.65 7.90
CA PHE A 94 1.71 -4.36 7.12
C PHE A 94 1.82 -4.79 5.65
N TYR A 95 3.02 -5.00 5.12
CA TYR A 95 3.21 -5.29 3.69
C TYR A 95 2.59 -6.61 3.27
N GLU A 96 2.60 -7.62 4.15
CA GLU A 96 1.94 -8.90 3.88
C GLU A 96 0.42 -8.72 3.87
N PHE A 97 -0.15 -8.07 4.88
CA PHE A 97 -1.61 -7.92 4.99
C PHE A 97 -2.19 -7.01 3.91
N ALA A 98 -1.51 -5.89 3.63
CA ALA A 98 -1.93 -4.92 2.62
C ALA A 98 -1.48 -5.31 1.20
N TYR A 99 -0.94 -6.52 1.01
CA TYR A 99 -0.51 -6.95 -0.31
C TYR A 99 -1.68 -7.08 -1.29
N TYR A 100 -1.37 -6.97 -2.57
CA TYR A 100 -2.37 -7.12 -3.62
C TYR A 100 -2.71 -8.59 -3.83
N THR A 101 -3.99 -8.88 -4.02
CA THR A 101 -4.43 -10.21 -4.46
C THR A 101 -3.97 -10.49 -5.89
N HIS A 102 -3.96 -11.76 -6.30
CA HIS A 102 -3.63 -12.15 -7.68
C HIS A 102 -4.49 -11.42 -8.73
N ASP A 103 -5.79 -11.26 -8.46
CA ASP A 103 -6.71 -10.57 -9.37
C ASP A 103 -6.41 -9.07 -9.44
N GLU A 104 -6.09 -8.43 -8.31
CA GLU A 104 -5.68 -7.02 -8.27
C GLU A 104 -4.35 -6.79 -9.01
N LEU A 105 -3.38 -7.69 -8.85
CA LEU A 105 -2.11 -7.64 -9.60
C LEU A 105 -2.35 -7.78 -11.10
N LEU A 106 -3.19 -8.73 -11.53
CA LEU A 106 -3.53 -8.91 -12.93
C LEU A 106 -4.22 -7.66 -13.51
N GLN A 107 -5.17 -7.08 -12.78
CA GLN A 107 -5.83 -5.83 -13.17
C GLN A 107 -4.81 -4.69 -13.30
N GLY A 108 -3.90 -4.54 -12.33
CA GLY A 108 -2.81 -3.56 -12.36
C GLY A 108 -1.92 -3.70 -13.60
N LEU A 109 -1.49 -4.93 -13.91
CA LEU A 109 -0.68 -5.22 -15.09
C LEU A 109 -1.41 -4.89 -16.39
N MET A 110 -2.72 -5.18 -16.47
CA MET A 110 -3.53 -4.84 -17.64
C MET A 110 -3.68 -3.32 -17.81
N MET A 111 -3.91 -2.58 -16.72
CA MET A 111 -3.97 -1.11 -16.74
C MET A 111 -2.63 -0.52 -17.21
N ALA A 112 -1.52 -0.92 -16.60
CA ALA A 112 -0.19 -0.46 -16.99
C ALA A 112 0.13 -0.80 -18.46
N SER A 113 -0.21 -2.01 -18.91
CA SER A 113 -0.02 -2.40 -20.31
C SER A 113 -0.82 -1.50 -21.27
N ASN A 114 -2.05 -1.14 -20.92
CA ASN A 114 -2.87 -0.25 -21.75
C ASN A 114 -2.28 1.16 -21.80
N ASP A 115 -1.80 1.68 -20.67
CA ASP A 115 -1.16 2.99 -20.59
C ASP A 115 0.12 3.05 -21.43
N PHE A 116 0.94 1.99 -21.41
CA PHE A 116 2.13 1.89 -22.25
C PHE A 116 1.78 1.91 -23.75
N ILE A 117 0.81 1.10 -24.17
CA ILE A 117 0.37 1.06 -25.58
C ILE A 117 -0.19 2.40 -26.02
N ALA A 118 -1.05 3.02 -25.20
CA ALA A 118 -1.63 4.33 -25.48
C ALA A 118 -0.55 5.41 -25.64
N SER A 119 0.60 5.23 -24.98
CA SER A 119 1.77 6.10 -25.08
C SER A 119 2.75 5.69 -26.19
N GLY A 120 2.46 4.66 -26.98
CA GLY A 120 3.33 4.15 -28.05
C GLY A 120 4.50 3.28 -27.57
N ILE A 121 4.54 2.92 -26.28
CA ILE A 121 5.56 2.03 -25.71
C ILE A 121 5.17 0.58 -26.02
N THR A 122 6.04 -0.12 -26.76
CA THR A 122 5.77 -1.51 -27.21
C THR A 122 6.65 -2.56 -26.56
N SER A 123 7.64 -2.15 -25.75
CA SER A 123 8.51 -3.04 -24.98
C SER A 123 9.01 -2.38 -23.70
N ILE A 124 9.10 -3.16 -22.62
CA ILE A 124 9.61 -2.75 -21.30
C ILE A 124 10.52 -3.85 -20.71
N HIS A 125 11.43 -3.46 -19.82
CA HIS A 125 12.04 -4.39 -18.86
C HIS A 125 11.39 -4.16 -17.49
N ASP A 126 10.89 -5.22 -16.86
CA ASP A 126 10.39 -5.13 -15.49
C ASP A 126 11.52 -5.37 -14.49
N ALA A 127 11.98 -4.30 -13.85
CA ALA A 127 13.03 -4.35 -12.84
C ALA A 127 12.51 -4.51 -11.40
N GLY A 128 11.19 -4.69 -11.22
CA GLY A 128 10.49 -4.65 -9.94
C GLY A 128 9.88 -5.98 -9.50
N VAL A 129 10.08 -7.06 -10.25
CA VAL A 129 9.59 -8.39 -9.88
C VAL A 129 10.27 -8.85 -8.59
N SER A 130 9.52 -8.79 -7.49
CA SER A 130 10.03 -8.99 -6.12
C SER A 130 9.63 -10.32 -5.49
N SER A 131 8.80 -11.15 -6.16
CA SER A 131 8.41 -12.47 -5.67
C SER A 131 8.13 -13.47 -6.81
N PRO A 132 8.28 -14.79 -6.57
CA PRO A 132 7.89 -15.83 -7.52
C PRO A 132 6.41 -15.75 -7.94
N GLU A 133 5.53 -15.36 -7.02
CA GLU A 133 4.10 -15.19 -7.24
C GLU A 133 3.83 -14.06 -8.25
N ASN A 134 4.45 -12.90 -8.07
CA ASN A 134 4.32 -11.76 -8.98
C ASN A 134 4.81 -12.13 -10.38
N PHE A 135 5.95 -12.83 -10.45
CA PHE A 135 6.47 -13.33 -11.71
C PHE A 135 5.48 -14.27 -12.41
N SER A 136 4.86 -15.19 -11.65
CA SER A 136 3.88 -16.14 -12.18
C SER A 136 2.64 -15.43 -12.74
N VAL A 137 2.12 -14.42 -12.03
CA VAL A 137 0.98 -13.61 -12.50
C VAL A 137 1.32 -12.89 -13.80
N MET A 138 2.47 -12.22 -13.86
CA MET A 138 2.92 -11.52 -15.06
C MET A 138 3.11 -12.47 -16.25
N GLN A 139 3.77 -13.61 -16.03
CA GLN A 139 4.00 -14.61 -17.07
C GLN A 139 2.67 -15.14 -17.64
N LYS A 140 1.69 -15.43 -16.78
CA LYS A 140 0.34 -15.85 -17.21
C LYS A 140 -0.37 -14.74 -17.97
N ALA A 141 -0.27 -13.50 -17.50
CA ALA A 141 -0.90 -12.35 -18.15
C ALA A 141 -0.35 -12.12 -19.56
N VAL A 142 0.96 -12.23 -19.75
CA VAL A 142 1.61 -12.15 -21.07
C VAL A 142 1.20 -13.31 -21.97
N ARG A 143 1.28 -14.56 -21.48
CA ARG A 143 0.90 -15.76 -22.27
C ARG A 143 -0.55 -15.74 -22.74
N ASN A 144 -1.45 -15.19 -21.94
CA ASN A 144 -2.87 -15.10 -22.26
C ASN A 144 -3.25 -13.81 -23.02
N GLY A 145 -2.27 -13.02 -23.46
CA GLY A 145 -2.49 -11.78 -24.22
C GLY A 145 -3.18 -10.66 -23.43
N LYS A 146 -3.19 -10.73 -22.09
CA LYS A 146 -3.76 -9.70 -21.21
C LYS A 146 -2.79 -8.53 -21.03
N VAL A 147 -1.50 -8.81 -21.01
CA VAL A 147 -0.44 -7.81 -21.16
C VAL A 147 0.04 -7.89 -22.60
N GLN A 148 -0.07 -6.78 -23.32
CA GLN A 148 0.18 -6.71 -24.76
C GLN A 148 1.56 -6.12 -25.08
N VAL A 149 2.16 -5.40 -24.12
CA VAL A 149 3.54 -4.89 -24.24
C VAL A 149 4.54 -6.05 -24.08
N ARG A 150 5.59 -6.08 -24.90
CA ARG A 150 6.66 -7.07 -24.74
C ARG A 150 7.40 -6.80 -23.44
N THR A 151 7.39 -7.76 -22.53
CA THR A 151 7.96 -7.62 -21.19
C THR A 151 9.17 -8.53 -21.05
N TYR A 152 10.29 -7.97 -20.61
CA TYR A 152 11.57 -8.63 -20.39
C TYR A 152 11.98 -8.59 -18.93
#